data_AF-A0A974DLY9-F1
#
_entry.id   AF-A0A974DLY9-F1
#
_cell.length_a   1.000
_cell.length_b   1.000
_cell.length_c   1.000
_cell.angle_alpha   90.00
_cell.angle_beta   90.00
_cell.angle_gamma   90.00
#
_symmetry.space_group_name_H-M   'P 1'
#
loop_
_entity.id
_entity.type
_entity.pdbx_description
1 polymer ?
#
loop_
_entity_poly.entity_id
_entity_poly.type
_entity_poly.pdbx_seq_one_letter_code
_entity_poly.pdbx_strand_id
1 'polypeptide(L)'
;MKEKFKLRGYPDRVLDRMESENGQLRQNSDRNVHQKTQRIPFVNQFNLLSGEISKIIKKDWSLSANNLPDKDIFKSLPVMSYTRADTIGAKLVKADLGPSAGYKQTFLKTQKNFPMLWM
;
A
#
# COMPACT_ATOMS: atom_id res chain seq x y z
N MET A 1 23.87 0.90 -14.61
CA MET A 1 22.97 2.01 -14.20
C MET A 1 23.74 3.32 -13.97
N LYS A 2 24.96 3.25 -13.42
CA LYS A 2 25.89 4.38 -13.18
C LYS A 2 26.14 5.30 -14.39
N GLU A 3 26.34 4.73 -15.58
CA GLU A 3 26.59 5.49 -16.82
C GLU A 3 25.47 6.45 -17.19
N LYS A 4 24.21 6.07 -16.97
CA LYS A 4 23.04 6.94 -17.23
C LYS A 4 23.03 8.17 -16.33
N PHE A 5 23.61 8.07 -15.13
CA PHE A 5 23.74 9.19 -14.20
C PHE A 5 24.98 10.02 -14.50
N LYS A 6 26.08 9.41 -14.96
CA LYS A 6 27.24 10.17 -15.46
C LYS A 6 26.86 11.07 -16.64
N LEU A 7 26.08 10.55 -17.59
CA LEU A 7 25.56 11.32 -18.72
C LEU A 7 24.63 12.47 -18.32
N ARG A 8 24.02 12.40 -17.13
CA ARG A 8 23.18 13.47 -16.55
C ARG A 8 23.97 14.48 -15.72
N GLY A 9 25.29 14.35 -15.65
CA GLY A 9 26.18 15.29 -14.96
C GLY A 9 26.31 15.07 -13.45
N TYR A 10 25.94 13.90 -12.93
CA TYR A 10 26.09 13.62 -11.50
C TYR A 10 27.59 13.41 -11.14
N PRO A 11 28.09 14.00 -10.05
CA PRO A 11 29.48 13.84 -9.62
C PRO A 11 29.81 12.38 -9.25
N ASP A 12 30.98 11.91 -9.67
CA ASP A 12 31.42 10.52 -9.46
C ASP A 12 31.40 10.10 -7.98
N ARG A 13 31.75 11.02 -7.07
CA ARG A 13 31.73 10.78 -5.62
C ARG A 13 30.36 10.34 -5.09
N VAL A 14 29.27 10.86 -5.67
CA VAL A 14 27.90 10.50 -5.26
C VAL A 14 27.53 9.12 -5.80
N LEU A 15 27.98 8.80 -7.02
CA LEU A 15 27.72 7.52 -7.67
C LEU A 15 28.46 6.37 -6.98
N ASP A 16 29.72 6.59 -6.59
CA ASP A 16 30.54 5.61 -5.89
C ASP A 16 30.00 5.30 -4.49
N ARG A 17 29.51 6.35 -3.79
CA ARG A 17 28.84 6.21 -2.50
C ARG A 17 27.54 5.39 -2.62
N MET A 18 26.71 5.69 -3.62
CA MET A 18 25.47 4.95 -3.87
C MET A 18 25.73 3.48 -4.21
N GLU A 19 26.79 3.19 -4.97
CA GLU A 19 27.17 1.82 -5.32
C GLU A 19 27.67 1.03 -4.10
N SER A 20 28.43 1.68 -3.23
CA SER A 20 28.91 1.10 -1.97
C SER A 20 27.77 0.85 -0.99
N GLU A 21 26.87 1.82 -0.81
CA GLU A 21 25.69 1.70 0.06
C GLU A 21 24.72 0.63 -0.46
N ASN A 22 24.48 0.55 -1.78
CA ASN A 22 23.65 -0.49 -2.38
C ASN A 22 24.29 -1.87 -2.30
N GLY A 23 25.62 -1.98 -2.42
CA GLY A 23 26.35 -3.24 -2.24
C GLY A 23 26.21 -3.80 -0.83
N GLN A 24 26.27 -2.93 0.18
CA GLN A 24 26.04 -3.31 1.58
C GLN A 24 24.57 -3.66 1.87
N LEU A 25 23.61 -2.90 1.32
CA LEU A 25 22.18 -3.20 1.44
C LEU A 25 21.82 -4.56 0.83
N ARG A 26 22.41 -4.90 -0.33
CA ARG A 26 22.19 -6.20 -1.00
C ARG A 26 22.78 -7.38 -0.24
N GLN A 27 23.99 -7.22 0.33
CA GLN A 27 24.57 -8.28 1.18
C GLN A 27 23.74 -8.52 2.45
N ASN A 28 23.11 -7.49 3.01
CA ASN A 28 22.25 -7.61 4.18
C ASN A 28 20.85 -8.14 3.86
N SER A 29 20.34 -7.92 2.64
CA SER A 29 19.07 -8.52 2.21
C SER A 29 19.20 -10.00 1.89
N ASP A 30 20.33 -10.43 1.31
CA ASP A 30 20.52 -11.82 0.89
C ASP A 30 20.84 -12.76 2.07
N ARG A 31 21.49 -12.24 3.13
CA ARG A 31 21.77 -13.03 4.34
C ARG A 31 20.52 -13.33 5.20
N ASN A 32 19.46 -12.54 5.06
CA ASN A 32 18.19 -12.74 5.77
C ASN A 32 17.17 -13.62 5.04
N VAL A 33 17.57 -14.32 3.97
CA VAL A 33 16.77 -15.42 3.39
C VAL A 33 17.01 -16.71 4.19
N HIS A 34 17.11 -16.59 5.52
CA HIS A 34 17.10 -17.75 6.41
C HIS A 34 15.67 -18.28 6.48
N GLN A 35 15.47 -19.43 5.84
CA GLN A 35 14.34 -20.35 6.03
C GLN A 35 12.98 -19.64 6.13
N LYS A 36 12.40 -19.27 4.99
CA LYS A 36 10.98 -18.92 4.93
C LYS A 36 10.19 -20.14 5.38
N THR A 37 9.86 -20.23 6.66
CA THR A 37 8.77 -21.07 7.14
C THR A 37 7.60 -20.74 6.22
N GLN A 38 7.06 -21.73 5.51
CA GLN A 38 5.93 -21.52 4.61
C GLN A 38 4.71 -21.17 5.47
N ARG A 39 4.57 -19.89 5.81
CA ARG A 39 3.43 -19.36 6.56
C ARG A 39 2.34 -19.00 5.56
N ILE A 40 1.09 -19.26 5.93
CA ILE A 40 -0.06 -18.91 5.11
C ILE A 40 -0.26 -17.40 5.16
N PRO A 41 -0.20 -16.68 4.00
CA PRO A 41 -0.53 -15.27 3.96
C PRO A 41 -2.05 -15.09 3.94
N PHE A 42 -2.58 -14.32 4.88
CA PHE A 42 -3.93 -13.78 4.83
C PHE A 42 -3.86 -12.36 4.31
N VAL A 43 -4.38 -12.16 3.09
CA VAL A 43 -4.39 -10.86 2.43
C VAL A 43 -5.77 -10.24 2.59
N ASN A 44 -5.83 -9.05 3.19
CA ASN A 44 -7.07 -8.27 3.30
C ASN A 44 -6.79 -6.77 3.09
N GLN A 45 -7.81 -5.94 2.90
CA GLN A 45 -7.66 -4.49 2.94
C GLN A 45 -7.47 -4.00 4.38
N PHE A 46 -6.60 -3.01 4.57
CA PHE A 46 -6.42 -2.37 5.88
C PHE A 46 -7.66 -1.54 6.22
N ASN A 47 -8.33 -1.88 7.32
CA ASN A 47 -9.47 -1.16 7.89
C ASN A 47 -9.31 -1.05 9.42
N LEU A 48 -10.12 -0.25 10.10
CA LEU A 48 -10.15 -0.11 11.56
C LEU A 48 -10.29 -1.47 12.28
N LEU A 49 -11.09 -2.37 11.70
CA LEU A 49 -11.33 -3.72 12.24
C LEU A 49 -10.24 -4.74 11.88
N SER A 50 -9.28 -4.39 11.02
CA SER A 50 -8.27 -5.34 10.53
C SER A 50 -7.41 -5.94 11.64
N GLY A 51 -7.16 -5.17 12.69
CA GLY A 51 -6.45 -5.63 13.89
C GLY A 51 -7.27 -6.63 14.72
N GLU A 52 -8.57 -6.40 14.87
CA GLU A 52 -9.47 -7.32 15.58
C GLU A 52 -9.63 -8.64 14.81
N ILE A 53 -9.78 -8.56 13.49
CA ILE A 53 -9.82 -9.73 12.61
C ILE A 53 -8.53 -10.55 12.75
N SER A 54 -7.36 -9.89 12.79
CA SER A 54 -6.09 -10.61 13.03
C SER A 54 -6.07 -11.31 14.38
N LYS A 55 -6.65 -10.72 15.43
CA LYS A 55 -6.68 -11.34 16.77
C LYS A 55 -7.55 -12.59 16.75
N ILE A 56 -8.72 -12.52 16.12
CA ILE A 56 -9.65 -13.65 15.99
C ILE A 56 -8.97 -14.80 15.24
N ILE A 57 -8.41 -14.54 14.05
CA ILE A 57 -7.77 -15.58 13.24
C ILE A 57 -6.61 -16.25 13.99
N LYS A 58 -5.80 -15.47 14.73
CA LYS A 58 -4.69 -16.02 15.52
C LYS A 58 -5.18 -16.83 16.72
N LYS A 59 -6.26 -16.40 17.38
CA LYS A 59 -6.86 -17.10 18.52
C LYS A 59 -7.42 -18.46 18.09
N ASP A 60 -8.13 -18.49 16.96
CA ASP A 60 -8.82 -19.67 16.47
C ASP A 60 -7.94 -20.53 15.53
N TRP A 61 -6.67 -20.15 15.34
CA TRP A 61 -5.73 -20.88 14.48
C TRP A 61 -5.52 -22.34 14.90
N SER A 62 -5.63 -22.61 16.19
CA SER A 62 -5.54 -23.96 16.74
C SER A 62 -6.56 -24.91 16.10
N LEU A 63 -7.75 -24.42 15.75
CA LEU A 63 -8.76 -25.21 15.03
C LEU A 63 -8.24 -25.63 13.66
N SER A 64 -7.59 -24.73 12.93
CA SER A 64 -7.00 -25.05 11.62
C SER A 64 -5.81 -26.00 11.73
N ALA A 65 -4.95 -25.82 12.74
CA ALA A 65 -3.81 -26.69 12.98
C ALA A 65 -4.22 -28.12 13.39
N ASN A 66 -5.26 -28.26 14.20
CA ASN A 66 -5.72 -29.56 14.70
C ASN A 66 -6.45 -30.39 13.63
N ASN A 67 -7.15 -29.75 12.69
CA ASN A 67 -7.88 -30.46 11.62
C ASN A 67 -6.97 -30.95 10.48
N LEU A 68 -5.78 -30.37 10.33
CA LEU A 68 -4.84 -30.68 9.24
C LEU A 68 -3.41 -30.85 9.77
N PRO A 69 -3.16 -31.83 10.65
CA PRO A 69 -1.86 -32.00 11.32
C PRO A 69 -0.74 -32.39 10.35
N ASP A 70 -1.06 -33.06 9.23
CA ASP A 70 -0.09 -33.53 8.23
C ASP A 70 0.60 -32.41 7.45
N LYS A 71 0.06 -31.18 7.51
CA LYS A 71 0.60 -30.05 6.76
C LYS A 71 1.41 -29.16 7.69
N ASP A 72 2.74 -29.23 7.56
CA ASP A 72 3.70 -28.38 8.29
C ASP A 72 3.41 -26.88 8.19
N ILE A 73 2.72 -26.48 7.13
CA ILE A 73 2.27 -25.11 6.86
C ILE A 73 1.38 -24.57 7.99
N PHE A 74 0.56 -25.41 8.62
CA PHE A 74 -0.35 -25.00 9.70
C PHE A 74 0.29 -24.98 11.09
N LYS A 75 1.50 -25.52 11.25
CA LYS A 75 2.26 -25.45 12.51
C LYS A 75 2.64 -24.02 12.87
N SER A 76 2.79 -23.17 11.86
CA SER A 76 3.14 -21.76 12.02
C SER A 76 1.91 -20.87 11.96
N LEU A 77 1.89 -19.80 12.77
CA LEU A 77 0.82 -18.80 12.72
C LEU A 77 0.79 -18.11 11.34
N PRO A 78 -0.41 -17.74 10.86
CA PRO A 78 -0.57 -17.06 9.60
C PRO A 78 0.04 -15.67 9.64
N VAL A 79 0.50 -15.22 8.48
CA VAL A 79 1.00 -13.86 8.28
C VAL A 79 -0.14 -13.01 7.77
N MET A 80 -0.44 -11.93 8.47
CA MET A 80 -1.41 -10.93 8.00
C MET A 80 -0.72 -9.95 7.07
N SER A 81 -1.22 -9.84 5.84
CA SER A 81 -0.77 -8.87 4.85
C SER A 81 -1.94 -7.96 4.52
N TYR A 82 -1.72 -6.65 4.58
CA TYR A 82 -2.77 -5.68 4.31
C TYR A 82 -2.47 -4.88 3.06
N THR A 83 -3.42 -4.85 2.14
CA THR A 83 -3.39 -3.89 1.03
C THR A 83 -3.92 -2.55 1.52
N ARG A 84 -3.39 -1.46 0.97
CA ARG A 84 -3.88 -0.12 1.28
C ARG A 84 -5.31 -0.02 0.75
N ALA A 85 -6.28 0.29 1.62
CA ALA A 85 -7.64 0.57 1.18
C ALA A 85 -7.64 1.82 0.29
N ASP A 86 -8.45 1.80 -0.76
CA ASP A 86 -8.63 2.95 -1.65
C ASP A 86 -9.28 4.09 -0.88
N THR A 87 -8.50 5.12 -0.55
CA THR A 87 -9.01 6.33 0.08
C THR A 87 -9.65 7.24 -0.97
N ILE A 88 -10.58 8.10 -0.54
CA ILE A 88 -11.14 9.15 -1.40
C ILE A 88 -10.02 9.99 -2.03
N GLY A 89 -8.96 10.30 -1.28
CA GLY A 89 -7.77 10.98 -1.80
C GLY A 89 -7.04 10.20 -2.91
N ALA A 90 -6.94 8.87 -2.81
CA ALA A 90 -6.37 8.04 -3.87
C ALA A 90 -7.23 8.05 -5.15
N LYS A 91 -8.55 8.20 -5.02
CA LYS A 91 -9.48 8.35 -6.14
C LYS A 91 -9.44 9.75 -6.77
N LEU A 92 -9.22 10.80 -5.97
CA LEU A 92 -9.18 12.19 -6.43
C LEU A 92 -7.94 12.55 -7.27
N VAL A 93 -6.80 11.88 -7.03
CA VAL A 93 -5.56 12.15 -7.79
C VAL A 93 -5.64 11.67 -9.25
N LYS A 94 -6.61 10.83 -9.58
CA LYS A 94 -6.83 10.31 -10.95
C LYS A 94 -7.80 11.12 -11.80
N ALA A 95 -8.06 12.38 -11.44
CA ALA A 95 -8.66 13.34 -12.37
C ALA A 95 -7.56 13.87 -13.31
N ASP A 96 -7.05 12.99 -14.18
CA ASP A 96 -6.31 13.41 -15.36
C ASP A 96 -7.33 14.04 -16.31
N LEU A 97 -7.63 15.31 -16.07
CA LEU A 97 -8.36 16.15 -17.00
C LEU A 97 -7.43 16.39 -18.18
N GLY A 98 -7.32 15.40 -19.08
CA GLY A 98 -6.98 15.67 -20.47
C GLY A 98 -7.89 16.80 -21.00
N PRO A 99 -7.52 17.52 -22.07
CA PRO A 99 -8.28 18.68 -22.53
C PRO A 99 -9.71 18.27 -22.89
N SER A 100 -10.61 18.33 -21.91
CA SER A 100 -12.01 18.01 -22.04
C SER A 100 -12.61 19.19 -22.76
N ALA A 101 -12.96 18.99 -24.02
CA ALA A 101 -13.85 19.88 -24.73
C ALA A 101 -15.08 20.17 -23.84
N GLY A 102 -15.22 21.45 -23.46
CA GLY A 102 -16.42 22.04 -22.86
C GLY A 102 -17.03 21.31 -21.65
N TYR A 103 -16.52 21.58 -20.44
CA TYR A 103 -17.27 21.28 -19.22
C TYR A 103 -18.52 22.17 -19.16
N LYS A 104 -19.71 21.62 -19.47
CA LYS A 104 -20.99 22.27 -19.19
C LYS A 104 -21.41 21.98 -17.76
N GLN A 105 -21.26 22.99 -16.91
CA GLN A 105 -21.79 23.01 -15.55
C GLN A 105 -23.32 22.91 -15.60
N THR A 106 -23.89 21.75 -15.25
CA THR A 106 -25.32 21.61 -15.05
C THR A 106 -25.67 21.62 -13.56
N PHE A 107 -26.22 22.77 -13.15
CA PHE A 107 -27.30 22.92 -12.17
C PHE A 107 -27.05 22.43 -10.73
N LEU A 108 -26.53 23.34 -9.91
CA LEU A 108 -27.05 23.55 -8.55
C LEU A 108 -27.56 24.98 -8.42
N LYS A 109 -28.89 25.11 -8.58
CA LYS A 109 -29.85 26.12 -8.09
C LYS A 109 -29.38 27.58 -7.91
N THR A 110 -30.08 28.46 -8.61
CA THR A 110 -30.21 29.91 -8.35
C THR A 110 -30.62 30.18 -6.90
N GLN A 111 -29.90 31.07 -6.21
CA GLN A 111 -30.38 31.65 -4.96
C GLN A 111 -31.59 32.53 -5.26
N LYS A 112 -32.72 32.23 -4.62
CA LYS A 112 -33.94 33.04 -4.69
C LYS A 112 -33.74 34.24 -3.77
N ASN A 113 -33.44 35.41 -4.33
CA ASN A 113 -33.47 36.68 -3.59
C ASN A 113 -34.89 36.91 -3.04
N PHE A 114 -35.03 36.93 -1.72
CA PHE A 114 -36.23 37.44 -1.06
C PHE A 114 -36.10 38.96 -0.96
N PRO A 115 -37.03 39.77 -1.49
CA PRO A 115 -37.04 41.19 -1.19
C PRO A 115 -37.50 41.38 0.26
N MET A 116 -36.62 41.95 1.08
CA MET A 116 -36.96 42.58 2.36
C MET A 116 -38.03 43.65 2.11
N LEU A 117 -39.26 43.38 2.52
CA LEU A 117 -40.30 44.40 2.72
C LEU A 117 -40.15 44.91 4.15
N TRP A 118 -39.74 46.17 4.26
CA TRP A 118 -39.85 46.97 5.48
C TRP A 118 -41.32 47.25 5.76
N MET A 119 -41.79 46.88 6.95
CA MET A 119 -42.89 47.54 7.69
C MET A 119 -42.51 47.56 9.16
#